data_AF-A0A1P8YAS2-F1
#
_entry.id   AF-A0A1P8YAS2-F1
#
_cell.length_a   1.000
_cell.length_b   1.000
_cell.length_c   1.000
_cell.angle_alpha   90.00
_cell.angle_beta   90.00
_cell.angle_gamma   90.00
#
_symmetry.space_group_name_H-M   'P 1'
#
loop_
_entity.id
_entity.type
_entity.pdbx_description
1 polymer ?
#
loop_
_entity_poly.entity_id
_entity_poly.type
_entity_poly.pdbx_seq_one_letter_code
_entity_poly.pdbx_strand_id
1 'polypeptide(L)'
;MIKTHTVVAGDTLSAIAKRFYGQAALFDLIAAASGVRDPDLIQIGMVLIIPEVSRKHTVVDGETLSGLAGHFYHPQNSHLFPLIAAANGISDPDEIQTGQVLIIPGIVYKVVSGDTLSKLAKRFYGDETLFPLIADANEIANPDVIRVGQELIIPRRARR
;
A
#
# COMPACT_ATOMS: atom_id res chain seq x y z
N MET A 1 -1.42 13.39 -1.28
CA MET A 1 -1.74 14.43 -0.27
C MET A 1 -1.44 13.81 1.10
N ILE A 2 -0.87 14.55 2.06
CA ILE A 2 -0.65 13.98 3.39
C ILE A 2 -1.98 14.01 4.14
N LYS A 3 -2.55 12.83 4.41
CA LYS A 3 -3.75 12.70 5.23
C LYS A 3 -3.32 12.55 6.68
N THR A 4 -4.10 13.08 7.62
CA THR A 4 -3.85 12.93 9.05
C THR A 4 -5.07 12.36 9.77
N HIS A 5 -4.84 11.73 10.92
CA HIS A 5 -5.87 11.21 11.82
C HIS A 5 -5.55 11.65 13.25
N THR A 6 -6.53 12.24 13.95
CA THR A 6 -6.38 12.56 15.37
C THR A 6 -6.85 11.37 16.19
N VAL A 7 -5.97 10.84 17.03
CA VAL A 7 -6.23 9.70 17.92
C VAL A 7 -7.37 10.03 18.87
N VAL A 8 -8.36 9.15 18.95
CA VAL A 8 -9.49 9.24 19.88
C VAL A 8 -9.49 8.09 20.88
N ALA A 9 -10.36 8.14 21.89
CA ALA A 9 -10.46 7.09 22.90
C ALA A 9 -10.76 5.72 22.26
N GLY A 10 -9.95 4.71 22.59
CA GLY A 10 -10.08 3.35 22.06
C GLY A 10 -9.35 3.09 20.74
N ASP A 11 -8.71 4.10 20.13
CA ASP A 11 -7.84 3.88 18.98
C ASP A 11 -6.60 3.07 19.36
N THR A 12 -6.20 2.20 18.44
CA THR A 12 -4.87 1.60 18.37
C THR A 12 -4.31 1.85 16.98
N LEU A 13 -2.98 1.93 16.81
CA LEU A 13 -2.42 2.09 15.46
C LEU A 13 -2.86 0.96 14.53
N SER A 14 -2.99 -0.26 15.04
CA SER A 14 -3.54 -1.41 14.32
C SER A 14 -4.98 -1.21 13.85
N ALA A 15 -5.87 -0.70 14.71
CA ALA A 15 -7.26 -0.42 14.32
C ALA A 15 -7.35 0.73 13.32
N ILE A 16 -6.52 1.77 13.50
CA ILE A 16 -6.41 2.90 12.56
C ILE A 16 -5.90 2.39 11.21
N ALA A 17 -4.81 1.64 11.17
CA ALA A 17 -4.28 1.05 9.94
C ALA A 17 -5.30 0.15 9.25
N LYS A 18 -5.99 -0.71 10.00
CA LYS A 18 -7.08 -1.54 9.45
C LYS A 18 -8.19 -0.67 8.85
N ARG A 19 -8.52 0.46 9.47
CA ARG A 19 -9.55 1.39 8.98
C ARG A 19 -9.12 2.13 7.71
N PHE A 20 -7.89 2.63 7.66
CA PHE A 20 -7.42 3.43 6.53
C PHE A 20 -6.88 2.59 5.37
N TYR A 21 -6.38 1.39 5.65
CA TYR A 21 -5.67 0.56 4.68
C TYR A 21 -6.26 -0.85 4.54
N GLY A 22 -7.26 -1.22 5.35
CA GLY A 22 -7.86 -2.56 5.36
C GLY A 22 -7.03 -3.62 6.10
N GLN A 23 -5.78 -3.31 6.46
CA GLN A 23 -4.85 -4.25 7.08
C GLN A 23 -4.27 -3.66 8.37
N ALA A 24 -4.48 -4.38 9.48
CA ALA A 24 -3.98 -3.94 10.78
C ALA A 24 -2.45 -3.89 10.83
N ALA A 25 -1.77 -4.82 10.15
CA ALA A 25 -0.30 -4.93 10.12
C ALA A 25 0.40 -3.66 9.59
N LEU A 26 -0.32 -2.79 8.88
CA LEU A 26 0.22 -1.53 8.36
C LEU A 26 0.30 -0.40 9.41
N PHE A 27 0.12 -0.73 10.69
CA PHE A 27 0.25 0.21 11.79
C PHE A 27 1.66 0.80 11.88
N ASP A 28 2.68 0.02 11.52
CA ASP A 28 4.08 0.45 11.51
C ASP A 28 4.30 1.62 10.54
N LEU A 29 3.52 1.70 9.46
CA LEU A 29 3.61 2.80 8.50
C LEU A 29 3.11 4.11 9.09
N ILE A 30 2.02 4.03 9.85
CA ILE A 30 1.48 5.18 10.57
C ILE A 30 2.46 5.59 11.65
N ALA A 31 3.05 4.63 12.36
CA ALA A 31 4.04 4.90 13.39
C ALA A 31 5.26 5.63 12.83
N ALA A 32 5.89 5.06 11.80
CA ALA A 32 7.07 5.62 11.14
C ALA A 32 6.80 7.03 10.60
N ALA A 33 5.74 7.18 9.80
CA ALA A 33 5.40 8.48 9.21
C ALA A 33 5.05 9.55 10.25
N SER A 34 4.54 9.14 11.42
CA SER A 34 4.19 10.03 12.52
C SER A 34 5.33 10.21 13.55
N GLY A 35 6.48 9.58 13.36
CA GLY A 35 7.59 9.58 14.31
C GLY A 35 7.27 8.91 15.65
N VAL A 36 6.29 8.00 15.68
CA VAL A 36 5.93 7.21 16.87
C VAL A 36 6.93 6.09 17.03
N ARG A 37 7.73 6.13 18.11
CA ARG A 37 8.74 5.10 18.39
C ARG A 37 8.15 3.82 18.98
N ASP A 38 7.08 3.97 19.76
CA ASP A 38 6.37 2.86 20.38
C ASP A 38 4.91 2.87 19.91
N PRO A 39 4.52 1.93 19.03
CA PRO A 39 3.18 1.85 18.45
C PRO A 39 2.04 1.74 19.45
N ASP A 40 2.31 1.23 20.65
CA ASP A 40 1.30 1.03 21.70
C ASP A 40 1.10 2.29 22.56
N LEU A 41 1.98 3.28 22.44
CA LEU A 41 1.97 4.51 23.24
C LEU A 41 1.40 5.73 22.49
N ILE A 42 0.35 5.54 21.70
CA ILE A 42 -0.39 6.67 21.13
C ILE A 42 -1.32 7.31 22.16
N GLN A 43 -1.39 8.63 22.16
CA GLN A 43 -2.21 9.40 23.12
C GLN A 43 -3.42 10.03 22.42
N ILE A 44 -4.54 10.10 23.14
CA ILE A 44 -5.74 10.82 22.67
C ILE A 44 -5.35 12.26 22.34
N GLY A 45 -5.76 12.75 21.17
CA GLY A 45 -5.40 14.06 20.64
C GLY A 45 -4.10 14.09 19.82
N MET A 46 -3.32 13.01 19.80
CA MET A 46 -2.14 12.90 18.93
C MET A 46 -2.56 12.91 17.47
N VAL A 47 -1.87 13.72 16.65
CA VAL A 47 -2.10 13.75 15.21
C VAL A 47 -1.12 12.79 14.54
N LEU A 48 -1.67 11.75 13.93
CA LEU A 48 -0.93 10.76 13.16
C LEU A 48 -0.94 11.14 11.69
N ILE A 49 0.21 11.03 11.06
CA ILE A 49 0.37 11.07 9.61
C ILE A 49 -0.11 9.72 9.07
N ILE A 50 -1.03 9.77 8.12
CA ILE A 50 -1.59 8.62 7.41
C ILE A 50 -1.06 8.69 5.98
N PRO A 51 0.07 8.02 5.68
CA PRO A 51 0.59 7.92 4.33
C PRO A 51 -0.48 7.44 3.35
N GLU A 52 -0.59 8.10 2.20
CA GLU A 52 -1.41 7.60 1.09
C GLU A 52 -0.71 6.41 0.45
N VAL A 53 -0.98 5.21 0.97
CA VAL A 53 -0.68 3.97 0.24
C VAL A 53 -1.77 3.66 -0.78
N SER A 54 -2.94 4.31 -0.69
CA SER A 54 -4.07 4.07 -1.58
C SER A 54 -4.44 5.31 -2.40
N ARG A 55 -4.73 5.12 -3.69
CA ARG A 55 -5.24 6.16 -4.60
C ARG A 55 -6.72 5.89 -4.89
N LYS A 56 -7.56 6.94 -4.91
CA LYS A 56 -8.92 6.83 -5.44
C LYS A 56 -8.92 6.92 -6.97
N HIS A 57 -9.70 6.07 -7.63
CA HIS A 57 -9.94 6.05 -9.07
C HIS A 57 -11.44 5.96 -9.34
N THR A 58 -11.95 6.77 -10.26
CA THR A 58 -13.35 6.66 -10.70
C THR A 58 -13.39 5.80 -11.95
N VAL A 59 -14.14 4.69 -11.89
CA VAL A 59 -14.31 3.76 -13.01
C VAL A 59 -14.90 4.49 -14.21
N VAL A 60 -14.27 4.35 -15.36
CA VAL A 60 -14.81 4.83 -16.65
C VAL A 60 -15.31 3.67 -17.51
N ASP A 61 -16.04 4.01 -18.56
CA ASP A 61 -16.67 3.03 -19.45
C ASP A 61 -15.64 2.06 -20.03
N GLY A 62 -15.95 0.76 -19.96
CA GLY A 62 -15.10 -0.32 -20.47
C GLY A 62 -13.91 -0.72 -19.60
N GLU A 63 -13.72 -0.13 -18.42
CA GLU A 63 -12.67 -0.59 -17.48
C GLU A 63 -13.05 -1.91 -16.81
N THR A 64 -12.03 -2.69 -16.46
CA THR A 64 -12.14 -3.91 -15.65
C THR A 64 -11.15 -3.83 -14.49
N LEU A 65 -11.39 -4.56 -13.39
CA LEU A 65 -10.42 -4.58 -12.28
C LEU A 65 -9.04 -5.10 -12.72
N SER A 66 -9.00 -6.05 -13.67
CA SER A 66 -7.76 -6.58 -14.26
C SER A 66 -7.03 -5.55 -15.12
N GLY A 67 -7.77 -4.77 -15.92
CA GLY A 67 -7.22 -3.65 -16.69
C GLY A 67 -6.68 -2.55 -15.77
N LEU A 68 -7.41 -2.22 -14.71
CA LEU A 68 -7.00 -1.26 -13.68
C LEU A 68 -5.76 -1.73 -12.93
N ALA A 69 -5.68 -3.01 -12.58
CA ALA A 69 -4.48 -3.58 -11.98
C ALA A 69 -3.27 -3.48 -12.92
N GLY A 70 -3.45 -3.81 -14.21
CA GLY A 70 -2.40 -3.61 -15.22
C GLY A 70 -1.98 -2.13 -15.36
N HIS A 71 -2.93 -1.21 -15.27
CA HIS A 71 -2.66 0.22 -15.35
C HIS A 71 -1.91 0.75 -14.10
N PHE A 72 -2.32 0.33 -12.91
CA PHE A 72 -1.82 0.88 -11.65
C PHE A 72 -0.63 0.12 -11.05
N TYR A 73 -0.48 -1.16 -11.35
CA TYR A 73 0.54 -2.03 -10.76
C TYR A 73 1.58 -2.54 -11.73
N HIS A 74 1.61 -2.00 -12.97
CA HIS A 74 2.39 -2.46 -14.13
C HIS A 74 1.58 -3.38 -15.06
N PRO A 75 1.71 -3.26 -16.41
CA PRO A 75 0.88 -4.02 -17.35
C PRO A 75 0.92 -5.54 -17.17
N GLN A 76 2.02 -6.08 -16.64
CA GLN A 76 2.20 -7.52 -16.38
C GLN A 76 1.53 -8.00 -15.07
N ASN A 77 1.05 -7.06 -14.25
CA ASN A 77 0.46 -7.31 -12.94
C ASN A 77 -1.07 -7.19 -12.92
N SER A 78 -1.72 -7.43 -14.07
CA SER A 78 -3.18 -7.52 -14.15
C SER A 78 -3.78 -8.55 -13.18
N HIS A 79 -3.05 -9.61 -12.88
CA HIS A 79 -3.41 -10.65 -11.89
C HIS A 79 -3.53 -10.14 -10.45
N LEU A 80 -3.09 -8.90 -10.15
CA LEU A 80 -3.22 -8.27 -8.84
C LEU A 80 -4.58 -7.59 -8.62
N PHE A 81 -5.51 -7.71 -9.57
CA PHE A 81 -6.88 -7.20 -9.43
C PHE A 81 -7.61 -7.63 -8.14
N PRO A 82 -7.36 -8.83 -7.54
CA PRO A 82 -8.00 -9.19 -6.28
C PRO A 82 -7.64 -8.25 -5.13
N LEU A 83 -6.49 -7.56 -5.19
CA LEU A 83 -6.13 -6.53 -4.21
C LEU A 83 -7.10 -5.35 -4.29
N ILE A 84 -7.46 -4.94 -5.51
CA ILE A 84 -8.44 -3.86 -5.73
C ILE A 84 -9.82 -4.32 -5.28
N ALA A 85 -10.23 -5.54 -5.66
CA ALA A 85 -11.53 -6.08 -5.27
C ALA A 85 -11.68 -6.12 -3.74
N ALA A 86 -10.69 -6.70 -3.04
CA ALA A 86 -10.69 -6.82 -1.59
C ALA A 86 -10.70 -5.45 -0.88
N ALA A 87 -9.92 -4.48 -1.37
CA ALA A 87 -9.89 -3.13 -0.80
C ALA A 87 -11.23 -2.37 -0.95
N ASN A 88 -12.10 -2.80 -1.86
CA ASN A 88 -13.40 -2.19 -2.12
C ASN A 88 -14.58 -3.06 -1.67
N GLY A 89 -14.33 -4.20 -1.03
CA GLY A 89 -15.38 -5.14 -0.64
C GLY A 89 -16.14 -5.75 -1.83
N ILE A 90 -15.51 -5.78 -3.00
CA ILE A 90 -16.11 -6.32 -4.24
C ILE A 90 -15.96 -7.83 -4.20
N SER A 91 -17.09 -8.53 -4.19
CA SER A 91 -17.12 -10.00 -4.18
C SER A 91 -17.01 -10.58 -5.59
N ASP A 92 -17.68 -9.96 -6.56
CA ASP A 92 -17.56 -10.28 -7.99
C ASP A 92 -16.72 -9.21 -8.71
N PRO A 93 -15.49 -9.54 -9.16
CA PRO A 93 -14.59 -8.61 -9.85
C PRO A 93 -15.13 -7.98 -11.14
N ASP A 94 -16.14 -8.61 -11.76
CA ASP A 94 -16.73 -8.15 -13.01
C ASP A 94 -17.92 -7.19 -12.77
N GLU A 95 -18.38 -7.03 -11.52
CA GLU A 95 -19.48 -6.15 -11.14
C GLU A 95 -19.03 -4.73 -10.75
N ILE A 96 -18.10 -4.15 -11.51
CA ILE A 96 -17.77 -2.72 -11.36
C ILE A 96 -18.64 -1.86 -12.28
N GLN A 97 -19.03 -0.67 -11.79
CA GLN A 97 -19.92 0.23 -12.53
C GLN A 97 -19.22 1.53 -12.88
N THR A 98 -19.48 2.05 -14.09
CA THR A 98 -19.05 3.39 -14.48
C THR A 98 -19.48 4.44 -13.45
N GLY A 99 -18.55 5.29 -13.02
CA GLY A 99 -18.76 6.28 -11.96
C GLY A 99 -18.50 5.76 -10.55
N GLN A 100 -18.30 4.45 -10.35
CA GLN A 100 -17.91 3.90 -9.06
C GLN A 100 -16.51 4.39 -8.67
N VAL A 101 -16.35 4.85 -7.43
CA VAL A 101 -15.06 5.26 -6.90
C VAL A 101 -14.39 4.07 -6.21
N LEU A 102 -13.29 3.60 -6.78
CA LEU A 102 -12.46 2.52 -6.26
C LEU A 102 -11.28 3.07 -5.47
N ILE A 103 -11.04 2.46 -4.31
CA ILE A 103 -9.77 2.51 -3.60
C ILE A 103 -8.83 1.56 -4.31
N ILE A 104 -7.81 2.10 -4.96
CA ILE A 104 -6.73 1.28 -5.48
C ILE A 104 -5.67 1.26 -4.37
N PRO A 105 -5.42 0.12 -3.70
CA PRO A 105 -4.43 0.04 -2.61
C PRO A 105 -2.99 0.03 -3.12
N GLY A 106 -2.03 0.26 -2.22
CA GLY A 106 -0.62 0.00 -2.46
C GLY A 106 -0.38 -1.50 -2.38
N ILE A 107 0.71 -1.98 -2.96
CA ILE A 107 1.08 -3.38 -2.76
C ILE A 107 1.87 -3.46 -1.46
N VAL A 108 1.41 -4.31 -0.54
CA VAL A 108 2.17 -4.69 0.65
C VAL A 108 2.70 -6.08 0.39
N TYR A 109 4.01 -6.23 0.45
CA TYR A 109 4.68 -7.47 0.13
C TYR A 109 5.46 -7.97 1.34
N LYS A 110 5.18 -9.19 1.77
CA LYS A 110 5.95 -9.86 2.83
C LYS A 110 7.17 -10.55 2.21
N VAL A 111 8.36 -10.10 2.59
CA VAL A 111 9.65 -10.61 2.13
C VAL A 111 9.75 -12.10 2.43
N VAL A 112 10.13 -12.89 1.43
CA VAL A 112 10.40 -14.32 1.57
C VAL A 112 11.89 -14.62 1.36
N SER A 113 12.32 -15.84 1.70
CA SER A 113 13.71 -16.24 1.55
C SER A 113 14.19 -16.09 0.10
N GLY A 114 15.29 -15.37 -0.09
CA GLY A 114 15.93 -15.16 -1.41
C GLY A 114 15.49 -13.89 -2.15
N ASP A 115 14.57 -13.10 -1.58
CA ASP A 115 14.20 -11.80 -2.10
C ASP A 115 15.34 -10.78 -1.94
N THR A 116 15.40 -9.85 -2.89
CA THR A 116 16.19 -8.62 -2.82
C THR A 116 15.34 -7.47 -3.34
N LEU A 117 15.63 -6.22 -2.95
CA LEU A 117 14.87 -5.08 -3.46
C LEU A 117 14.91 -5.00 -4.99
N SER A 118 16.05 -5.32 -5.61
CA SER A 118 16.20 -5.37 -7.08
C SER A 118 15.32 -6.43 -7.74
N LYS A 119 15.22 -7.64 -7.16
CA LYS A 119 14.31 -8.69 -7.66
C LYS A 119 12.85 -8.28 -7.51
N LEU A 120 12.50 -7.66 -6.39
CA LEU A 120 11.14 -7.18 -6.16
C LEU A 120 10.81 -6.03 -7.12
N ALA A 121 11.73 -5.10 -7.35
CA ALA A 121 11.57 -4.04 -8.35
C ALA A 121 11.41 -4.61 -9.76
N LYS A 122 12.22 -5.61 -10.13
CA LYS A 122 12.06 -6.30 -11.41
C LYS A 122 10.69 -6.94 -11.55
N ARG A 123 10.20 -7.59 -10.48
CA ARG A 123 8.91 -8.27 -10.44
C ARG A 123 7.74 -7.29 -10.54
N PHE A 124 7.76 -6.22 -9.75
CA PHE A 124 6.63 -5.31 -9.63
C PHE A 124 6.65 -4.16 -10.64
N TYR A 125 7.83 -3.75 -11.11
CA TYR A 125 7.99 -2.64 -12.05
C TYR A 125 8.53 -3.04 -13.42
N GLY A 126 8.92 -4.30 -13.60
CA GLY A 126 9.59 -4.76 -14.81
C GLY A 126 11.06 -4.32 -14.91
N ASP A 127 11.58 -3.60 -13.92
CA ASP A 127 12.89 -2.97 -13.93
C ASP A 127 13.54 -3.05 -12.54
N GLU A 128 14.67 -3.75 -12.46
CA GLU A 128 15.42 -3.93 -11.22
C GLU A 128 16.05 -2.63 -10.71
N THR A 129 16.36 -1.68 -11.60
CA THR A 129 16.97 -0.39 -11.26
C THR A 129 16.04 0.53 -10.49
N LEU A 130 14.75 0.17 -10.41
CA LEU A 130 13.72 0.88 -9.66
C LEU A 130 13.65 0.43 -8.19
N PHE A 131 14.55 -0.42 -7.73
CA PHE A 131 14.66 -0.77 -6.31
C PHE A 131 14.78 0.42 -5.34
N PRO A 132 15.39 1.57 -5.71
CA PRO A 132 15.43 2.73 -4.82
C PRO A 132 14.03 3.24 -4.48
N LEU A 133 13.04 3.09 -5.36
CA LEU A 133 11.65 3.46 -5.05
C LEU A 133 11.10 2.64 -3.89
N ILE A 134 11.43 1.34 -3.83
CA ILE A 134 11.04 0.46 -2.73
C ILE A 134 11.84 0.82 -1.48
N ALA A 135 13.15 1.05 -1.61
CA ALA A 135 13.99 1.42 -0.47
C ALA A 135 13.50 2.73 0.19
N ASP A 136 13.28 3.77 -0.62
CA ASP A 136 12.81 5.08 -0.18
C ASP A 136 11.43 5.00 0.47
N ALA A 137 10.50 4.26 -0.13
CA ALA A 137 9.14 4.10 0.41
C ALA A 137 9.08 3.33 1.73
N ASN A 138 10.13 2.58 2.06
CA ASN A 138 10.23 1.80 3.30
C ASN A 138 11.33 2.30 4.24
N GLU A 139 11.91 3.46 3.96
CA GLU A 139 13.03 4.05 4.74
C GLU A 139 14.21 3.07 4.95
N ILE A 140 14.47 2.22 3.96
CA ILE A 140 15.54 1.23 4.03
C ILE A 140 16.86 1.90 3.74
N ALA A 141 17.62 2.19 4.79
CA ALA A 141 18.94 2.83 4.69
C ALA A 141 19.96 1.98 3.92
N ASN A 142 19.91 0.65 4.07
CA ASN A 142 20.74 -0.27 3.31
C ASN A 142 19.86 -1.22 2.45
N PRO A 143 19.73 -0.97 1.14
CA PRO A 143 18.92 -1.75 0.21
C PRO A 143 19.23 -3.26 0.16
N ASP A 144 20.44 -3.65 0.57
CA ASP A 144 20.87 -5.06 0.59
C ASP A 144 20.41 -5.81 1.84
N VAL A 145 19.82 -5.11 2.81
CA VAL A 145 19.40 -5.67 4.10
C VAL A 145 17.88 -5.63 4.22
N ILE A 146 17.23 -6.66 3.67
CA ILE A 146 15.83 -6.97 3.95
C ILE A 146 15.71 -8.30 4.69
N ARG A 147 14.75 -8.41 5.60
CA ARG A 147 14.57 -9.60 6.45
C ARG A 147 13.39 -10.43 6.00
N VAL A 148 13.54 -11.75 6.00
CA VAL A 148 12.41 -12.66 5.76
C VAL A 148 11.29 -12.36 6.77
N GLY A 149 10.07 -12.23 6.28
CA GLY A 149 8.89 -11.85 7.04
C GLY A 149 8.65 -10.35 7.19
N GLN A 150 9.60 -9.50 6.77
CA GLN A 150 9.42 -8.04 6.74
C GLN A 150 8.33 -7.67 5.73
N GLU A 151 7.44 -6.76 6.09
CA GLU A 151 6.47 -6.19 5.16
C GLU A 151 7.07 -4.96 4.48
N LEU A 152 6.98 -4.92 3.15
CA LEU A 152 7.44 -3.82 2.32
C LEU A 152 6.26 -3.20 1.58
N ILE A 153 6.14 -1.87 1.66
CA ILE A 153 5.36 -1.11 0.70
C ILE A 153 6.07 -1.18 -0.64
N ILE A 154 5.42 -1.74 -1.64
CA ILE A 154 5.81 -1.59 -3.01
C ILE A 154 4.99 -0.42 -3.57
N PRO A 155 5.55 0.80 -3.62
CA PRO A 155 4.81 1.95 -4.12
C PRO A 155 4.48 1.75 -5.59
N ARG A 156 3.50 2.49 -6.10
CA ARG A 156 3.29 2.53 -7.54
C ARG A 156 4.41 3.31 -8.19
N ARG A 157 4.69 2.96 -9.45
CA ARG A 157 5.46 3.83 -10.31
C ARG A 157 4.66 5.13 -10.51
N ALA A 158 5.14 6.23 -9.92
CA ALA A 158 4.57 7.54 -10.22
C ALA A 158 4.78 7.79 -11.73
N ARG A 159 3.70 8.08 -12.45
CA ARG A 159 3.79 8.56 -13.83
C ARG A 159 4.47 9.94 -13.77
N ARG A 160 5.62 10.09 -14.43
CA ARG A 160 6.03 11.40 -14.94
C ARG A 160 5.10 11.79 -16.08
#